data_AF-A0A0G8C122-F1
#
_entry.id   AF-A0A0G8C122-F1
#
_cell.length_a   1.000
_cell.length_b   1.000
_cell.length_c   1.000
_cell.angle_alpha   90.00
_cell.angle_beta   90.00
_cell.angle_gamma   90.00
#
_symmetry.space_group_name_H-M   'P 1'
#
loop_
_entity.id
_entity.type
_entity.pdbx_description
1 polymer ?
#
loop_
_entity_poly.entity_id
_entity_poly.type
_entity_poly.pdbx_seq_one_letter_code
_entity_poly.pdbx_strand_id
1 'polypeptide(L)'
;MENKTVLRDGLSIISQCKKQTNDIWHAHFGAAAIASYFFMKDNNMEEEITRSMYSQTKMMLNNQNLGEIIDSKEEIDFQSAEKRIIKSLEHTIDELHWVGHNVIYAALSLLAVKELQKWGDNQAIEGITNLILSFRKTIPGRSWIGFTTKEVKQLSINDEIESEFKNPKQLSQFILKELLQFNIIYRAEAHHDLIGHLLTFSHAINIMYDLGHRDIFQRGIRPLLKLVYVLRASQYLIPNTKINLHSPIDRLSLIESKRAHVLPTENQFWLKDYSTFDWDFGHVFKFSYSYFDHIKRAPEYKDITLEKFRFVINT
;
A
#
# COMPACT_ATOMS: atom_id res chain seq x y z
N MET A 1 8.89 24.04 4.71
CA MET A 1 9.95 23.12 5.19
C MET A 1 9.29 21.76 5.38
N GLU A 2 9.53 20.81 4.48
CA GLU A 2 8.91 19.47 4.54
C GLU A 2 9.34 18.77 5.82
N ASN A 3 8.39 18.39 6.68
CA ASN A 3 8.69 17.86 8.00
C ASN A 3 9.06 16.37 7.91
N LYS A 4 10.34 16.11 7.65
CA LYS A 4 10.93 14.76 7.56
C LYS A 4 10.81 13.94 8.85
N THR A 5 10.37 14.52 9.97
CA THR A 5 10.12 13.79 11.23
C THR A 5 9.08 12.69 11.03
N VAL A 6 8.06 12.91 10.20
CA VAL A 6 7.04 11.89 9.90
C VAL A 6 7.66 10.63 9.26
N LEU A 7 8.72 10.79 8.46
CA LEU A 7 9.45 9.64 7.90
C LEU A 7 10.18 8.85 8.99
N ARG A 8 10.82 9.56 9.94
CA ARG A 8 11.49 8.93 11.08
C ARG A 8 10.51 8.19 11.99
N ASP A 9 9.37 8.82 12.29
CA ASP A 9 8.29 8.23 13.07
C ASP A 9 7.75 6.96 12.36
N GLY A 10 7.50 7.06 11.05
CA GLY A 10 6.99 5.94 10.27
C GLY A 10 7.96 4.77 10.18
N LEU A 11 9.25 5.03 9.96
CA LEU A 11 10.30 4.01 9.98
C LEU A 11 10.47 3.37 11.36
N SER A 12 10.31 4.15 12.44
CA SER A 12 10.39 3.64 13.81
C SER A 12 9.27 2.63 14.08
N ILE A 13 8.03 2.95 13.68
CA ILE A 13 6.90 2.02 13.81
C ILE A 13 7.15 0.73 13.00
N ILE A 14 7.55 0.84 11.73
CA ILE A 14 7.79 -0.34 10.88
C ILE A 14 8.89 -1.23 11.48
N SER A 15 9.98 -0.62 11.95
CA SER A 15 11.10 -1.35 12.56
C SER A 15 10.69 -2.06 13.86
N GLN A 16 9.92 -1.39 14.71
CA GLN A 16 9.67 -1.86 16.08
C GLN A 16 8.40 -2.70 16.23
N CYS A 17 7.40 -2.56 15.36
CA CYS A 17 6.07 -3.15 15.52
C CYS A 17 6.13 -4.63 15.92
N LYS A 18 6.80 -5.47 15.12
CA LYS A 18 6.89 -6.91 15.39
C LYS A 18 7.51 -7.22 16.76
N LYS A 19 8.55 -6.48 17.18
CA LYS A 19 9.24 -6.71 18.45
C LYS A 19 8.37 -6.27 19.64
N GLN A 20 7.64 -5.17 19.51
CA GLN A 20 6.89 -4.57 20.62
C GLN A 20 5.49 -5.17 20.77
N THR A 21 4.80 -5.47 19.67
CA THR A 21 3.40 -5.90 19.69
C THR A 21 3.20 -7.35 19.29
N ASN A 22 4.24 -8.00 18.73
CA ASN A 22 4.11 -9.27 18.01
C ASN A 22 3.07 -9.22 16.87
N ASP A 23 2.73 -8.02 16.42
CA ASP A 23 1.75 -7.77 15.37
C ASP A 23 2.40 -6.97 14.22
N ILE A 24 2.45 -7.63 13.06
CA ILE A 24 3.01 -7.11 11.83
C ILE A 24 2.09 -6.05 11.17
N TRP A 25 0.83 -5.97 11.59
CA TRP A 25 -0.16 -5.08 11.01
C TRP A 25 -0.03 -3.64 11.50
N HIS A 26 0.56 -3.40 12.67
CA HIS A 26 0.87 -2.03 13.12
C HIS A 26 1.81 -1.28 12.15
N ALA A 27 2.59 -1.98 11.32
CA ALA A 27 3.37 -1.37 10.25
C ALA A 27 2.52 -0.58 9.23
N HIS A 28 1.20 -0.81 9.17
CA HIS A 28 0.27 -0.02 8.36
C HIS A 28 0.38 1.48 8.65
N PHE A 29 0.45 1.87 9.91
CA PHE A 29 0.49 3.28 10.31
C PHE A 29 1.83 3.93 9.98
N GLY A 30 2.93 3.18 10.14
CA GLY A 30 4.25 3.66 9.71
C GLY A 30 4.33 3.83 8.19
N ALA A 31 3.78 2.87 7.43
CA ALA A 31 3.66 2.96 5.98
C ALA A 31 2.76 4.13 5.55
N ALA A 32 1.65 4.37 6.26
CA ALA A 32 0.74 5.47 6.00
C ALA A 32 1.37 6.85 6.24
N ALA A 33 2.17 6.98 7.31
CA ALA A 33 2.94 8.19 7.58
C ALA A 33 3.97 8.50 6.48
N ILE A 34 4.67 7.47 6.01
CA ILE A 34 5.60 7.64 4.88
C ILE A 34 4.82 8.02 3.60
N ALA A 35 3.72 7.33 3.31
CA ALA A 35 2.89 7.62 2.15
C ALA A 35 2.32 9.05 2.18
N SER A 36 1.93 9.57 3.35
CA SER A 36 1.41 10.94 3.46
C SER A 36 2.48 11.98 3.14
N TYR A 37 3.71 11.78 3.63
CA TYR A 37 4.85 12.65 3.30
C TYR A 37 5.06 12.73 1.78
N PHE A 38 5.19 11.58 1.12
CA PHE A 38 5.46 11.56 -0.32
C PHE A 38 4.25 11.98 -1.14
N PHE A 39 3.03 11.74 -0.67
CA PHE A 39 1.85 12.24 -1.36
C PHE A 39 1.83 13.78 -1.41
N MET A 40 2.14 14.45 -0.29
CA MET A 40 2.27 15.92 -0.26
C MET A 40 3.39 16.40 -1.17
N LYS A 41 4.58 15.77 -1.07
CA LYS A 41 5.78 16.13 -1.83
C LYS A 41 5.60 15.96 -3.34
N ASP A 42 5.08 14.81 -3.78
CA ASP A 42 5.07 14.42 -5.19
C ASP A 42 3.95 15.09 -6.01
N ASN A 43 2.97 15.68 -5.33
CA ASN A 43 1.80 16.32 -5.94
C ASN A 43 1.80 17.85 -5.81
N ASN A 44 2.85 18.47 -5.25
CA ASN A 44 2.96 19.91 -5.04
C ASN A 44 1.72 20.49 -4.35
N MET A 45 1.28 19.84 -3.28
CA MET A 45 0.06 20.23 -2.56
C MET A 45 0.16 21.65 -2.01
N GLU A 46 -0.97 22.35 -2.01
CA GLU A 46 -1.07 23.67 -1.38
C GLU A 46 -0.73 23.59 0.12
N GLU A 47 -0.24 24.69 0.68
CA GLU A 47 0.24 24.72 2.07
C GLU A 47 -0.87 24.35 3.07
N GLU A 48 -2.11 24.77 2.81
CA GLU A 48 -3.25 24.47 3.66
C GLU A 48 -3.55 22.96 3.70
N ILE A 49 -3.58 22.31 2.54
CA ILE A 49 -3.76 20.85 2.41
C ILE A 49 -2.63 20.11 3.12
N THR A 50 -1.39 20.55 2.88
CA THR A 50 -0.19 19.98 3.50
C THR A 50 -0.28 20.05 5.03
N ARG A 51 -0.71 21.20 5.57
CA ARG A 51 -0.87 21.39 7.02
C ARG A 51 -1.96 20.49 7.61
N SER A 52 -3.12 20.39 6.97
CA SER A 52 -4.22 19.53 7.41
C SER A 52 -3.83 18.05 7.36
N MET A 53 -3.21 17.59 6.28
CA MET A 53 -2.77 16.21 6.13
C MET A 53 -1.64 15.86 7.12
N TYR A 54 -0.70 16.79 7.35
CA TYR A 54 0.32 16.63 8.38
C TYR A 54 -0.30 16.51 9.79
N SER A 55 -1.29 17.35 10.10
CA SER A 55 -2.03 17.26 11.38
C SER A 55 -2.68 15.89 11.56
N GLN A 56 -3.39 15.40 10.53
CA GLN A 56 -3.99 14.05 10.54
C GLN A 56 -2.93 12.95 10.73
N THR A 57 -1.79 13.07 10.04
CA THR A 57 -0.69 12.11 10.15
C THR A 57 -0.13 12.08 11.57
N LYS A 58 0.11 13.25 12.18
CA LYS A 58 0.62 13.31 13.56
C LYS A 58 -0.41 12.82 14.59
N MET A 59 -1.69 13.12 14.39
CA MET A 59 -2.75 12.56 15.24
C MET A 59 -2.79 11.03 15.16
N MET A 60 -2.72 10.47 13.95
CA MET A 60 -2.65 9.03 13.72
C MET A 60 -1.43 8.43 14.45
N LEU A 61 -0.24 8.97 14.23
CA LEU A 61 1.00 8.48 14.84
C LEU A 61 0.96 8.55 16.38
N ASN A 62 0.45 9.65 16.93
CA ASN A 62 0.33 9.82 18.38
C ASN A 62 -0.67 8.81 18.99
N ASN A 63 -1.73 8.45 18.26
CA ASN A 63 -2.72 7.48 18.73
C ASN A 63 -2.17 6.06 18.85
N GLN A 64 -1.19 5.69 18.03
CA GLN A 64 -0.66 4.32 18.00
C GLN A 64 0.28 4.00 19.17
N ASN A 65 0.78 5.00 19.91
CA ASN A 65 1.61 4.82 21.11
C ASN A 65 2.82 3.85 20.93
N LEU A 66 3.34 3.70 19.72
CA LEU A 66 4.46 2.81 19.45
C LEU A 66 5.80 3.54 19.50
N GLY A 67 6.47 3.36 20.65
CA GLY A 67 7.91 3.40 20.79
C GLY A 67 8.57 4.78 20.68
N GLU A 68 9.65 4.95 21.41
CA GLU A 68 10.51 6.14 21.26
C GLU A 68 10.96 6.27 19.81
N ILE A 69 10.87 7.50 19.29
CA ILE A 69 11.45 7.85 17.99
C ILE A 69 12.90 7.39 18.02
N ILE A 70 13.29 6.56 17.04
CA ILE A 70 14.68 6.12 16.94
C ILE A 70 15.51 7.33 16.52
N ASP A 71 16.22 7.89 17.50
CA ASP A 71 17.21 8.94 17.32
C ASP A 71 18.60 8.36 17.66
N SER A 72 19.22 7.72 16.67
CA SER A 72 20.54 7.09 16.84
C SER A 72 21.64 8.11 16.61
N LYS A 73 22.67 8.11 17.48
CA LYS A 73 23.90 8.88 17.26
C LYS A 73 24.71 8.39 16.05
N GLU A 74 24.58 7.10 15.73
CA GLU A 74 25.20 6.47 14.57
C GLU A 74 24.10 5.92 13.66
N GLU A 75 23.71 6.72 12.66
CA GLU A 75 22.71 6.34 11.68
C GLU A 75 23.32 5.53 10.52
N ILE A 76 22.62 4.49 10.08
CA ILE A 76 22.98 3.69 8.92
C ILE A 76 22.68 4.48 7.64
N ASP A 77 23.62 4.48 6.69
CA ASP A 77 23.44 5.11 5.38
C ASP A 77 22.49 4.33 4.47
N PHE A 78 21.92 5.03 3.48
CA PHE A 78 20.97 4.45 2.54
C PHE A 78 21.50 3.19 1.84
N GLN A 79 22.75 3.17 1.36
CA GLN A 79 23.27 2.01 0.61
C GLN A 79 23.36 0.76 1.50
N SER A 80 23.80 0.94 2.74
CA SER A 80 23.87 -0.13 3.74
C SER A 80 22.48 -0.65 4.12
N ALA A 81 21.51 0.25 4.36
CA ALA A 81 20.13 -0.12 4.66
C ALA A 81 19.45 -0.82 3.46
N GLU A 82 19.64 -0.27 2.27
CA GLU A 82 19.09 -0.77 1.00
C GLU A 82 19.51 -2.22 0.76
N LYS A 83 20.82 -2.50 0.83
CA LYS A 83 21.36 -3.85 0.66
C LYS A 83 20.71 -4.88 1.58
N ARG A 84 20.46 -4.51 2.85
CA ARG A 84 19.86 -5.41 3.85
C ARG A 84 18.37 -5.64 3.58
N ILE A 85 17.63 -4.57 3.31
CA ILE A 85 16.18 -4.63 3.06
C ILE A 85 15.88 -5.40 1.77
N ILE A 86 16.62 -5.12 0.68
CA ILE A 86 16.46 -5.83 -0.60
C ILE A 86 16.77 -7.32 -0.44
N LYS A 87 17.88 -7.67 0.23
CA LYS A 87 18.22 -9.08 0.50
C LYS A 87 17.12 -9.82 1.28
N SER A 88 16.46 -9.15 2.21
CA SER A 88 15.31 -9.75 2.90
C SER A 88 14.09 -9.92 1.99
N LEU A 89 13.81 -8.94 1.13
CA LEU A 89 12.70 -8.97 0.19
C LEU A 89 12.87 -10.07 -0.87
N GLU A 90 14.09 -10.33 -1.34
CA GLU A 90 14.41 -11.42 -2.28
C GLU A 90 13.89 -12.79 -1.83
N HIS A 91 13.68 -13.01 -0.52
CA HIS A 91 13.16 -14.26 0.03
C HIS A 91 11.62 -14.39 0.02
N THR A 92 10.91 -13.32 -0.35
CA THR A 92 9.45 -13.23 -0.25
C THR A 92 8.80 -12.61 -1.49
N ILE A 93 9.58 -12.03 -2.41
CA ILE A 93 9.06 -11.28 -3.55
C ILE A 93 8.33 -12.15 -4.58
N ASP A 94 8.64 -13.45 -4.70
CA ASP A 94 8.11 -14.31 -5.77
C ASP A 94 6.69 -14.85 -5.48
N GLU A 95 6.17 -14.66 -4.26
CA GLU A 95 4.87 -15.15 -3.84
C GLU A 95 3.96 -14.00 -3.39
N LEU A 96 2.64 -14.19 -3.57
CA LEU A 96 1.66 -13.27 -3.01
C LEU A 96 1.57 -13.55 -1.50
N HIS A 97 2.02 -12.60 -0.70
CA HIS A 97 1.96 -12.65 0.76
C HIS A 97 1.07 -11.54 1.29
N TRP A 98 -0.07 -11.92 1.86
CA TRP A 98 -1.07 -10.99 2.37
C TRP A 98 -1.24 -9.80 1.43
N VAL A 99 -1.71 -10.02 0.21
CA VAL A 99 -2.02 -8.96 -0.77
C VAL A 99 -0.88 -7.97 -1.08
N GLY A 100 0.39 -8.36 -0.81
CA GLY A 100 1.60 -7.58 -1.16
C GLY A 100 2.23 -6.79 -0.02
N HIS A 101 1.83 -6.99 1.25
CA HIS A 101 2.31 -6.20 2.38
C HIS A 101 3.84 -6.22 2.56
N ASN A 102 4.50 -7.36 2.30
CA ASN A 102 5.97 -7.46 2.34
C ASN A 102 6.65 -6.46 1.41
N VAL A 103 6.11 -6.30 0.19
CA VAL A 103 6.66 -5.40 -0.82
C VAL A 103 6.31 -3.95 -0.50
N ILE A 104 5.08 -3.68 -0.05
CA ILE A 104 4.63 -2.34 0.35
C ILE A 104 5.50 -1.79 1.49
N TYR A 105 5.73 -2.58 2.54
CA TYR A 105 6.56 -2.15 3.67
C TYR A 105 8.02 -1.95 3.26
N ALA A 106 8.60 -2.87 2.48
CA ALA A 106 9.96 -2.71 1.99
C ALA A 106 10.12 -1.45 1.13
N ALA A 107 9.20 -1.23 0.19
CA ALA A 107 9.23 -0.09 -0.73
C ALA A 107 9.19 1.25 0.01
N LEU A 108 8.20 1.42 0.90
CA LEU A 108 8.04 2.67 1.64
C LEU A 108 9.19 2.89 2.63
N SER A 109 9.69 1.85 3.29
CA SER A 109 10.90 1.97 4.12
C SER A 109 12.11 2.42 3.31
N LEU A 110 12.38 1.81 2.15
CA LEU A 110 13.50 2.22 1.30
C LEU A 110 13.36 3.66 0.81
N LEU A 111 12.15 4.04 0.39
CA LEU A 111 11.85 5.38 -0.08
C LEU A 111 12.09 6.43 1.03
N ALA A 112 11.65 6.14 2.25
CA ALA A 112 11.89 7.00 3.42
C ALA A 112 13.38 7.09 3.78
N VAL A 113 14.11 5.96 3.82
CA VAL A 113 15.56 5.99 4.11
C VAL A 113 16.32 6.73 3.01
N LYS A 114 15.94 6.58 1.73
CA LYS A 114 16.52 7.36 0.62
C LYS A 114 16.29 8.85 0.81
N GLU A 115 15.10 9.27 1.21
CA GLU A 115 14.81 10.69 1.45
C GLU A 115 15.56 11.28 2.65
N LEU A 116 15.82 10.45 3.68
CA LEU A 116 16.59 10.83 4.86
C LEU A 116 18.11 10.73 4.63
N GLN A 117 18.56 9.96 3.63
CA GLN A 117 19.94 9.57 3.32
C GLN A 117 20.63 8.73 4.40
N LYS A 118 20.25 8.90 5.67
CA LYS A 118 20.66 8.09 6.81
C LYS A 118 19.49 7.95 7.79
N TRP A 119 19.34 6.79 8.41
CA TRP A 119 18.35 6.59 9.46
C TRP A 119 18.62 5.32 10.27
N GLY A 120 18.37 5.39 11.58
CA GLY A 120 18.33 4.24 12.47
C GLY A 120 19.69 3.57 12.68
N ASP A 121 19.79 2.71 13.69
CA ASP A 121 20.98 1.91 13.94
C ASP A 121 20.86 0.51 13.28
N ASN A 122 21.81 -0.37 13.58
CA ASN A 122 21.77 -1.74 13.08
C ASN A 122 20.53 -2.52 13.53
N GLN A 123 20.03 -2.27 14.75
CA GLN A 123 18.84 -2.94 15.28
C GLN A 123 17.58 -2.43 14.59
N ALA A 124 17.53 -1.14 14.28
CA ALA A 124 16.41 -0.52 13.59
C ALA A 124 16.21 -1.14 12.20
N ILE A 125 17.28 -1.21 11.40
CA ILE A 125 17.25 -1.85 10.09
C ILE A 125 16.94 -3.35 10.22
N GLU A 126 17.45 -4.02 11.27
CA GLU A 126 17.14 -5.43 11.55
C GLU A 126 15.66 -5.66 11.88
N GLY A 127 14.99 -4.69 12.49
CA GLY A 127 13.55 -4.73 12.72
C GLY A 127 12.77 -4.78 11.40
N ILE A 128 13.14 -3.93 10.44
CA ILE A 128 12.52 -3.88 9.11
C ILE A 128 12.77 -5.19 8.34
N THR A 129 14.01 -5.69 8.33
CA THR A 129 14.34 -6.97 7.67
C THR A 129 13.55 -8.14 8.27
N ASN A 130 13.43 -8.20 9.61
CA ASN A 130 12.68 -9.25 10.31
C ASN A 130 11.17 -9.16 10.11
N LEU A 131 10.63 -7.96 9.91
CA LEU A 131 9.24 -7.77 9.50
C LEU A 131 9.02 -8.35 8.11
N ILE A 132 9.85 -7.99 7.11
CA ILE A 132 9.74 -8.50 5.74
C ILE A 132 9.84 -10.04 5.72
N LEU A 133 10.84 -10.60 6.43
CA LEU A 133 11.04 -12.05 6.49
C LEU A 133 9.89 -12.80 7.19
N SER A 134 9.08 -12.13 8.02
CA SER A 134 7.91 -12.75 8.66
C SER A 134 6.81 -13.14 7.68
N PHE A 135 6.81 -12.56 6.48
CA PHE A 135 5.87 -12.90 5.42
C PHE A 135 6.21 -14.21 4.71
N ARG A 136 7.41 -14.78 4.92
CA ARG A 136 7.81 -16.04 4.31
C ARG A 136 6.80 -17.15 4.63
N LYS A 137 6.32 -17.85 3.59
CA LYS A 137 5.33 -18.94 3.69
C LYS A 137 3.97 -18.51 4.26
N THR A 138 3.67 -17.22 4.32
CA THR A 138 2.33 -16.75 4.69
C THR A 138 1.32 -16.99 3.57
N ILE A 139 0.04 -16.86 3.90
CA ILE A 139 -1.06 -16.97 2.94
C ILE A 139 -1.13 -15.74 2.04
N PRO A 140 -1.72 -15.84 0.83
CA PRO A 140 -1.92 -14.70 -0.05
C PRO A 140 -2.89 -13.64 0.49
N GLY A 141 -3.71 -14.01 1.47
CA GLY A 141 -4.82 -13.22 1.99
C GLY A 141 -5.95 -14.15 2.43
N ARG A 142 -6.89 -13.62 3.20
CA ARG A 142 -7.93 -14.43 3.87
C ARG A 142 -9.35 -14.13 3.41
N SER A 143 -9.54 -13.05 2.66
CA SER A 143 -10.86 -12.52 2.30
C SER A 143 -10.93 -12.37 0.78
N TRP A 144 -11.81 -13.13 0.14
CA TRP A 144 -11.88 -13.25 -1.31
C TRP A 144 -13.32 -13.40 -1.79
N ILE A 145 -13.62 -12.83 -2.94
CA ILE A 145 -14.84 -13.10 -3.70
C ILE A 145 -14.50 -14.11 -4.81
N GLY A 146 -15.25 -15.19 -4.90
CA GLY A 146 -15.14 -16.20 -5.95
C GLY A 146 -14.11 -17.30 -5.72
N PHE A 147 -13.17 -17.12 -4.77
CA PHE A 147 -12.07 -18.06 -4.52
C PHE A 147 -11.88 -18.32 -3.03
N THR A 148 -11.39 -19.50 -2.68
CA THR A 148 -10.83 -19.81 -1.36
C THR A 148 -9.35 -19.41 -1.30
N THR A 149 -8.81 -19.17 -0.10
CA THR A 149 -7.37 -18.92 0.09
C THR A 149 -6.49 -20.05 -0.49
N LYS A 150 -6.95 -21.31 -0.45
CA LYS A 150 -6.24 -22.45 -1.01
C LYS A 150 -6.12 -22.34 -2.54
N GLU A 151 -7.22 -22.01 -3.21
CA GLU A 151 -7.23 -21.82 -4.66
C GLU A 151 -6.34 -20.65 -5.08
N VAL A 152 -6.39 -19.53 -4.37
CA VAL A 152 -5.48 -18.39 -4.63
C VAL A 152 -4.01 -18.81 -4.47
N LYS A 153 -3.69 -19.57 -3.41
CA LYS A 153 -2.33 -20.07 -3.20
C LYS A 153 -1.85 -20.96 -4.34
N GLN A 154 -2.71 -21.84 -4.85
CA GLN A 154 -2.40 -22.80 -5.92
C GLN A 154 -2.48 -22.20 -7.33
N LEU A 155 -3.04 -21.01 -7.49
CA LEU A 155 -3.18 -20.35 -8.79
C LEU A 155 -1.82 -20.17 -9.49
N SER A 156 -1.75 -20.58 -10.75
CA SER A 156 -0.64 -20.28 -11.66
C SER A 156 -1.06 -19.21 -12.65
N ILE A 157 -0.22 -18.19 -12.81
CA ILE A 157 -0.40 -17.15 -13.83
C ILE A 157 0.38 -17.57 -15.07
N ASN A 158 -0.21 -17.38 -16.25
CA ASN A 158 0.46 -17.64 -17.52
C ASN A 158 1.55 -16.58 -17.76
N ASP A 159 2.75 -17.03 -18.11
CA ASP A 159 3.97 -16.20 -18.13
C ASP A 159 3.96 -15.15 -19.28
N GLU A 160 3.08 -15.27 -20.27
CA GLU A 160 3.05 -14.39 -21.46
C GLU A 160 2.78 -12.91 -21.12
N ILE A 161 1.82 -12.63 -20.24
CA ILE A 161 1.45 -11.25 -19.85
C ILE A 161 2.55 -10.59 -19.00
N GLU A 162 3.35 -11.36 -18.25
CA GLU A 162 4.43 -10.83 -17.41
C GLU A 162 5.46 -10.05 -18.27
N SER A 163 5.75 -10.57 -19.46
CA SER A 163 6.73 -9.99 -20.39
C SER A 163 6.34 -8.61 -20.96
N GLU A 164 5.07 -8.21 -20.81
CA GLU A 164 4.56 -6.91 -21.28
C GLU A 164 4.99 -5.74 -20.36
N PHE A 165 5.31 -6.03 -19.10
CA PHE A 165 5.62 -5.01 -18.10
C PHE A 165 7.13 -4.76 -18.01
N LYS A 166 7.65 -3.85 -18.83
CA LYS A 166 9.08 -3.51 -18.88
C LYS A 166 9.43 -2.27 -18.06
N ASN A 167 8.44 -1.45 -17.73
CA ASN A 167 8.63 -0.22 -16.98
C ASN A 167 7.37 0.19 -16.17
N PRO A 168 7.52 1.11 -15.20
CA PRO A 168 6.42 1.57 -14.35
C PRO A 168 5.22 2.18 -15.09
N LYS A 169 5.43 2.84 -16.24
CA LYS A 169 4.34 3.43 -17.01
C LYS A 169 3.39 2.35 -17.54
N GLN A 170 3.94 1.28 -18.10
CA GLN A 170 3.14 0.15 -18.60
C GLN A 170 2.36 -0.52 -17.46
N LEU A 171 3.00 -0.73 -16.31
CA LEU A 171 2.34 -1.29 -15.14
C LEU A 171 1.18 -0.39 -14.68
N SER A 172 1.42 0.92 -14.52
CA SER A 172 0.36 1.87 -14.13
C SER A 172 -0.80 1.91 -15.11
N GLN A 173 -0.53 1.92 -16.43
CA GLN A 173 -1.60 1.87 -17.43
C GLN A 173 -2.46 0.62 -17.28
N PHE A 174 -1.84 -0.55 -17.06
CA PHE A 174 -2.56 -1.80 -16.86
C PHE A 174 -3.40 -1.78 -15.58
N ILE A 175 -2.83 -1.36 -14.45
CA ILE A 175 -3.53 -1.31 -13.17
C ILE A 175 -4.73 -0.35 -13.21
N LEU A 176 -4.56 0.80 -13.85
CA LEU A 176 -5.65 1.75 -14.06
C LEU A 176 -6.76 1.16 -14.96
N LYS A 177 -6.42 0.39 -16.00
CA LYS A 177 -7.41 -0.35 -16.79
C LYS A 177 -8.17 -1.39 -15.97
N GLU A 178 -7.49 -2.13 -15.09
CA GLU A 178 -8.15 -3.10 -14.20
C GLU A 178 -9.10 -2.40 -13.23
N LEU A 179 -8.71 -1.24 -12.67
CA LEU A 179 -9.58 -0.42 -11.82
C LEU A 179 -10.87 0.04 -12.55
N LEU A 180 -10.79 0.33 -13.85
CA LEU A 180 -11.97 0.75 -14.63
C LEU A 180 -13.03 -0.35 -14.78
N GLN A 181 -12.62 -1.62 -14.71
CA GLN A 181 -13.52 -2.74 -14.99
C GLN A 181 -14.55 -2.99 -13.88
N PHE A 182 -14.35 -2.46 -12.67
CA PHE A 182 -15.27 -2.69 -11.56
C PHE A 182 -16.57 -1.91 -11.74
N ASN A 183 -17.67 -2.62 -11.97
CA ASN A 183 -19.01 -2.04 -12.07
C ASN A 183 -19.46 -1.46 -10.72
N ILE A 184 -19.30 -2.24 -9.65
CA ILE A 184 -19.68 -1.92 -8.28
C ILE A 184 -18.48 -2.17 -7.38
N ILE A 185 -18.29 -1.31 -6.39
CA ILE A 185 -17.29 -1.49 -5.34
C ILE A 185 -18.02 -1.63 -4.01
N TYR A 186 -17.70 -2.69 -3.26
CA TYR A 186 -18.29 -2.98 -1.95
C TYR A 186 -17.31 -2.61 -0.85
N ARG A 187 -17.82 -2.03 0.23
CA ARG A 187 -17.05 -1.77 1.46
C ARG A 187 -16.87 -3.09 2.23
N ALA A 188 -15.79 -3.78 1.92
CA ALA A 188 -15.42 -5.10 2.43
C ALA A 188 -13.90 -5.34 2.34
N GLU A 189 -13.34 -6.13 3.26
CA GLU A 189 -11.94 -6.59 3.20
C GLU A 189 -11.70 -7.36 1.91
N ALA A 190 -12.65 -8.22 1.52
CA ALA A 190 -12.62 -8.98 0.26
C ALA A 190 -12.83 -8.16 -1.02
N HIS A 191 -13.03 -6.83 -0.94
CA HIS A 191 -13.29 -6.02 -2.13
C HIS A 191 -12.57 -4.67 -2.16
N HIS A 192 -13.14 -3.58 -1.64
CA HIS A 192 -12.48 -2.26 -1.77
C HIS A 192 -11.05 -2.23 -1.21
N ASP A 193 -10.77 -2.97 -0.13
CA ASP A 193 -9.42 -3.10 0.42
C ASP A 193 -8.49 -3.82 -0.55
N LEU A 194 -8.95 -4.92 -1.17
CA LEU A 194 -8.16 -5.61 -2.21
C LEU A 194 -7.90 -4.71 -3.43
N ILE A 195 -8.87 -3.88 -3.84
CA ILE A 195 -8.70 -2.91 -4.93
C ILE A 195 -7.69 -1.82 -4.52
N GLY A 196 -7.74 -1.34 -3.28
CA GLY A 196 -6.71 -0.44 -2.75
C GLY A 196 -5.35 -1.12 -2.64
N HIS A 197 -5.30 -2.42 -2.34
CA HIS A 197 -4.08 -3.22 -2.35
C HIS A 197 -3.53 -3.49 -3.75
N LEU A 198 -4.39 -3.60 -4.76
CA LEU A 198 -3.96 -3.61 -6.16
C LEU A 198 -3.16 -2.34 -6.48
N LEU A 199 -3.65 -1.17 -6.06
CA LEU A 199 -2.97 0.12 -6.25
C LEU A 199 -1.67 0.20 -5.42
N THR A 200 -1.73 -0.10 -4.12
CA THR A 200 -0.55 0.06 -3.25
C THR A 200 0.56 -0.96 -3.55
N PHE A 201 0.22 -2.20 -3.88
CA PHE A 201 1.20 -3.21 -4.21
C PHE A 201 1.88 -2.93 -5.56
N SER A 202 1.12 -2.57 -6.59
CA SER A 202 1.71 -2.22 -7.88
C SER A 202 2.53 -0.92 -7.83
N HIS A 203 2.12 0.05 -7.03
CA HIS A 203 2.94 1.22 -6.73
C HIS A 203 4.23 0.85 -5.98
N ALA A 204 4.19 -0.05 -5.00
CA ALA A 204 5.39 -0.54 -4.33
C ALA A 204 6.39 -1.21 -5.29
N ILE A 205 5.88 -1.92 -6.29
CA ILE A 205 6.69 -2.49 -7.38
C ILE A 205 7.30 -1.36 -8.24
N ASN A 206 6.53 -0.32 -8.61
CA ASN A 206 7.07 0.85 -9.30
C ASN A 206 8.21 1.53 -8.52
N ILE A 207 8.06 1.67 -7.19
CA ILE A 207 9.11 2.23 -6.32
C ILE A 207 10.39 1.40 -6.44
N MET A 208 10.33 0.07 -6.46
CA MET A 208 11.52 -0.79 -6.63
C MET A 208 12.25 -0.48 -7.94
N TYR A 209 11.50 -0.30 -9.04
CA TYR A 209 12.09 0.09 -10.32
C TYR A 209 12.77 1.46 -10.25
N ASP A 210 12.11 2.45 -9.65
CA ASP A 210 12.62 3.83 -9.54
C ASP A 210 13.85 3.93 -8.61
N LEU A 211 13.97 3.00 -7.67
CA LEU A 211 15.17 2.83 -6.83
C LEU A 211 16.31 2.07 -7.56
N GLY A 212 16.04 1.52 -8.75
CA GLY A 212 17.03 0.81 -9.58
C GLY A 212 16.98 -0.72 -9.50
N HIS A 213 16.10 -1.29 -8.66
CA HIS A 213 15.94 -2.74 -8.46
C HIS A 213 15.01 -3.35 -9.51
N ARG A 214 15.47 -3.35 -10.76
CA ARG A 214 14.68 -3.84 -11.91
C ARG A 214 14.36 -5.33 -11.83
N ASP A 215 15.24 -6.13 -11.24
CA ASP A 215 15.01 -7.56 -11.02
C ASP A 215 13.88 -7.78 -10.00
N ILE A 216 13.85 -7.01 -8.90
CA ILE A 216 12.78 -7.05 -7.91
C ILE A 216 11.47 -6.56 -8.52
N PHE A 217 11.50 -5.52 -9.36
CA PHE A 217 10.33 -5.07 -10.12
C PHE A 217 9.74 -6.22 -10.94
N GLN A 218 10.57 -6.90 -11.75
CA GLN A 218 10.10 -8.01 -12.59
C GLN A 218 9.54 -9.17 -11.76
N ARG A 219 10.26 -9.61 -10.72
CA ARG A 219 9.82 -10.70 -9.83
C ARG A 219 8.50 -10.39 -9.12
N GLY A 220 8.24 -9.12 -8.81
CA GLY A 220 6.99 -8.68 -8.19
C GLY A 220 5.77 -8.70 -9.12
N ILE A 221 5.94 -8.76 -10.44
CA ILE A 221 4.82 -8.76 -11.39
C ILE A 221 3.96 -10.01 -11.24
N ARG A 222 4.57 -11.19 -11.16
CA ARG A 222 3.84 -12.46 -11.06
C ARG A 222 2.86 -12.52 -9.87
N PRO A 223 3.27 -12.24 -8.62
CA PRO A 223 2.32 -12.24 -7.49
C PRO A 223 1.29 -11.11 -7.57
N LEU A 224 1.63 -9.97 -8.17
CA LEU A 224 0.64 -8.92 -8.45
C LEU A 224 -0.43 -9.40 -9.43
N LEU A 225 -0.05 -10.08 -10.52
CA LEU A 225 -1.00 -10.65 -11.48
C LEU A 225 -1.90 -11.72 -10.85
N LYS A 226 -1.42 -12.44 -9.82
CA LYS A 226 -2.25 -13.33 -9.02
C LYS A 226 -3.36 -12.57 -8.28
N LEU A 227 -3.06 -11.42 -7.69
CA LEU A 227 -4.09 -10.55 -7.08
C LEU A 227 -5.07 -10.04 -8.13
N VAL A 228 -4.59 -9.56 -9.28
CA VAL A 228 -5.43 -9.10 -10.40
C VAL A 228 -6.38 -10.19 -10.86
N TYR A 229 -5.88 -11.41 -11.09
CA TYR A 229 -6.69 -12.52 -11.57
C TYR A 229 -7.86 -12.83 -10.62
N VAL A 230 -7.59 -12.84 -9.32
CA VAL A 230 -8.62 -13.11 -8.31
C VAL A 230 -9.66 -11.98 -8.28
N LEU A 231 -9.20 -10.73 -8.32
CA LEU A 231 -10.07 -9.54 -8.35
C LEU A 231 -11.00 -9.48 -9.56
N ARG A 232 -10.61 -10.07 -10.71
CA ARG A 232 -11.47 -10.13 -11.90
C ARG A 232 -12.78 -10.88 -11.66
N ALA A 233 -12.85 -11.79 -10.68
CA ALA A 233 -14.10 -12.46 -10.32
C ALA A 233 -15.18 -11.51 -9.77
N SER A 234 -14.82 -10.29 -9.36
CA SER A 234 -15.76 -9.30 -8.84
C SER A 234 -15.95 -8.06 -9.71
N GLN A 235 -15.28 -7.96 -10.87
CA GLN A 235 -15.38 -6.78 -11.75
C GLN A 235 -16.80 -6.54 -12.27
N TYR A 236 -17.50 -7.61 -12.67
CA TYR A 236 -18.82 -7.51 -13.30
C TYR A 236 -19.98 -7.82 -12.37
N LEU A 237 -19.79 -7.72 -11.05
CA LEU A 237 -20.90 -7.86 -10.10
C LEU A 237 -21.97 -6.80 -10.36
N ILE A 238 -23.23 -7.21 -10.24
CA ILE A 238 -24.41 -6.35 -10.33
C ILE A 238 -25.18 -6.41 -9.00
N PRO A 239 -26.01 -5.39 -8.66
CA PRO A 239 -26.66 -5.33 -7.37
C PRO A 239 -27.56 -6.56 -7.15
N ASN A 240 -27.66 -7.03 -5.91
CA ASN A 240 -28.49 -8.17 -5.51
C ASN A 240 -28.13 -9.52 -6.17
N THR A 241 -26.94 -9.67 -6.75
CA THR A 241 -26.45 -11.00 -7.15
C THR A 241 -25.92 -11.80 -5.97
N LYS A 242 -25.98 -13.12 -6.09
CA LYS A 242 -25.38 -14.03 -5.11
C LYS A 242 -23.87 -13.92 -5.18
N ILE A 243 -23.26 -13.40 -4.12
CA ILE A 243 -21.80 -13.29 -3.98
C ILE A 243 -21.27 -14.57 -3.33
N ASN A 244 -20.33 -15.23 -4.01
CA ASN A 244 -19.57 -16.35 -3.44
C ASN A 244 -18.44 -15.80 -2.55
N LEU A 245 -18.76 -15.47 -1.31
CA LEU A 245 -17.84 -14.82 -0.36
C LEU A 245 -17.09 -15.87 0.48
N HIS A 246 -15.76 -15.81 0.45
CA HIS A 246 -14.86 -16.57 1.32
C HIS A 246 -14.06 -15.59 2.17
N SER A 247 -14.61 -15.23 3.33
CA SER A 247 -13.99 -14.26 4.24
C SER A 247 -14.29 -14.60 5.69
N PRO A 248 -13.32 -14.53 6.61
CA PRO A 248 -13.56 -14.63 8.04
C PRO A 248 -14.10 -13.33 8.65
N ILE A 249 -14.01 -12.20 7.93
CA ILE A 249 -14.37 -10.87 8.43
C ILE A 249 -15.67 -10.36 7.80
N ASP A 250 -15.77 -10.45 6.48
CA ASP A 250 -16.91 -9.93 5.73
C ASP A 250 -18.13 -10.83 5.86
N ARG A 251 -19.33 -10.22 5.89
CA ARG A 251 -20.61 -10.93 5.96
C ARG A 251 -21.55 -10.42 4.87
N LEU A 252 -22.37 -11.33 4.34
CA LEU A 252 -23.43 -10.97 3.40
C LEU A 252 -24.64 -10.36 4.14
N SER A 253 -25.38 -9.43 3.54
CA SER A 253 -25.10 -8.81 2.23
C SER A 253 -23.99 -7.76 2.34
N LEU A 254 -23.10 -7.71 1.33
CA LEU A 254 -22.08 -6.67 1.27
C LEU A 254 -22.71 -5.30 1.05
N ILE A 255 -22.12 -4.27 1.67
CA ILE A 255 -22.59 -2.88 1.58
C ILE A 255 -21.84 -2.20 0.43
N GLU A 256 -22.57 -1.59 -0.51
CA GLU A 256 -21.94 -0.80 -1.57
C GLU A 256 -21.17 0.38 -0.98
N SER A 257 -19.98 0.62 -1.51
CA SER A 257 -19.16 1.75 -1.09
C SER A 257 -19.85 3.06 -1.47
N LYS A 258 -19.67 4.08 -0.63
CA LYS A 258 -20.21 5.41 -0.91
C LYS A 258 -19.20 6.19 -1.73
N ARG A 259 -19.70 6.97 -2.68
CA ARG A 259 -18.88 7.86 -3.48
C ARG A 259 -18.28 8.96 -2.60
N ALA A 260 -16.96 9.07 -2.57
CA ALA A 260 -16.25 10.22 -2.04
C ALA A 260 -16.63 11.49 -2.81
N HIS A 261 -17.12 12.52 -2.12
CA HIS A 261 -17.46 13.81 -2.74
C HIS A 261 -16.25 14.75 -2.82
N VAL A 262 -15.36 14.67 -1.83
CA VAL A 262 -14.09 15.40 -1.76
C VAL A 262 -12.93 14.45 -2.03
N LEU A 263 -11.85 14.94 -2.63
CA LEU A 263 -10.66 14.16 -2.95
C LEU A 263 -9.49 14.46 -2.01
N PRO A 264 -8.52 13.55 -1.90
CA PRO A 264 -7.27 13.77 -1.16
C PRO A 264 -6.46 15.00 -1.60
N THR A 265 -6.71 15.55 -2.79
CA THR A 265 -6.14 16.81 -3.29
C THR A 265 -6.93 18.07 -2.87
N GLU A 266 -7.97 17.92 -2.05
CA GLU A 266 -8.82 19.02 -1.60
C GLU A 266 -8.70 19.16 -0.07
N ASN A 267 -8.55 20.37 0.47
CA ASN A 267 -8.33 20.56 1.91
C ASN A 267 -9.50 20.00 2.75
N GLN A 268 -10.74 20.15 2.25
CA GLN A 268 -11.94 19.64 2.91
C GLN A 268 -11.88 18.14 3.21
N PHE A 269 -11.18 17.35 2.39
CA PHE A 269 -10.97 15.93 2.65
C PHE A 269 -10.23 15.70 3.96
N TRP A 270 -9.23 16.52 4.28
CA TRP A 270 -8.36 16.37 5.47
C TRP A 270 -8.88 17.05 6.73
N LEU A 271 -9.94 17.86 6.61
CA LEU A 271 -10.64 18.45 7.76
C LEU A 271 -11.59 17.46 8.47
N LYS A 272 -11.88 16.31 7.86
CA LYS A 272 -12.69 15.25 8.48
C LYS A 272 -11.96 14.64 9.67
N ASP A 273 -12.71 14.26 10.72
CA ASP A 273 -12.17 13.45 11.80
C ASP A 273 -12.06 11.95 11.43
N TYR A 274 -10.89 11.58 10.92
CA TYR A 274 -10.55 10.20 10.56
C TYR A 274 -10.26 9.31 11.79
N SER A 275 -10.08 9.88 12.99
CA SER A 275 -9.78 9.10 14.19
C SER A 275 -10.94 8.17 14.59
N THR A 276 -12.18 8.56 14.25
CA THR A 276 -13.40 7.79 14.53
C THR A 276 -13.47 6.41 13.87
N PHE A 277 -12.61 6.15 12.88
CA PHE A 277 -12.45 4.85 12.22
C PHE A 277 -10.97 4.52 11.99
N ASP A 278 -10.10 5.00 12.89
CA ASP A 278 -8.68 4.68 12.95
C ASP A 278 -7.94 4.93 11.61
N TRP A 279 -8.27 6.05 10.95
CA TRP A 279 -7.73 6.44 9.64
C TRP A 279 -7.83 5.33 8.58
N ASP A 280 -8.83 4.45 8.71
CA ASP A 280 -9.02 3.28 7.86
C ASP A 280 -7.78 2.39 7.85
N PHE A 281 -7.16 2.18 9.02
CA PHE A 281 -5.91 1.44 9.17
C PHE A 281 -4.79 1.99 8.26
N GLY A 282 -4.77 3.32 8.12
CA GLY A 282 -3.84 4.07 7.27
C GLY A 282 -4.13 4.00 5.77
N HIS A 283 -5.23 3.37 5.33
CA HIS A 283 -5.57 3.24 3.91
C HIS A 283 -5.88 4.59 3.25
N VAL A 284 -6.47 5.53 3.98
CA VAL A 284 -6.76 6.89 3.50
C VAL A 284 -5.51 7.55 2.91
N PHE A 285 -4.33 7.34 3.50
CA PHE A 285 -3.07 7.88 3.00
C PHE A 285 -2.48 7.03 1.87
N LYS A 286 -2.36 5.72 2.07
CA LYS A 286 -1.66 4.81 1.15
C LYS A 286 -2.39 4.66 -0.19
N PHE A 287 -3.72 4.53 -0.17
CA PHE A 287 -4.52 4.41 -1.39
C PHE A 287 -4.46 5.71 -2.19
N SER A 288 -4.54 6.86 -1.51
CA SER A 288 -4.36 8.19 -2.12
C SER A 288 -2.99 8.33 -2.78
N TYR A 289 -1.91 8.07 -2.04
CA TYR A 289 -0.57 8.19 -2.63
C TYR A 289 -0.41 7.31 -3.87
N SER A 290 -0.86 6.05 -3.79
CA SER A 290 -0.66 5.08 -4.86
C SER A 290 -1.50 5.34 -6.09
N TYR A 291 -2.77 5.73 -5.93
CA TYR A 291 -3.61 6.12 -7.06
C TYR A 291 -3.01 7.32 -7.80
N PHE A 292 -2.57 8.34 -7.06
CA PHE A 292 -2.01 9.56 -7.64
C PHE A 292 -0.64 9.33 -8.32
N ASP A 293 0.19 8.39 -7.82
CA ASP A 293 1.39 7.94 -8.55
C ASP A 293 1.02 7.29 -9.90
N HIS A 294 0.04 6.38 -9.91
CA HIS A 294 -0.35 5.71 -11.17
C HIS A 294 -0.84 6.70 -12.22
N ILE A 295 -1.71 7.65 -11.87
CA ILE A 295 -2.18 8.66 -12.83
C ILE A 295 -1.06 9.63 -13.26
N LYS A 296 -0.06 9.90 -12.42
CA LYS A 296 1.10 10.73 -12.82
C LYS A 296 1.90 10.05 -13.92
N ARG A 297 1.99 8.71 -13.90
CA ARG A 297 2.67 7.90 -14.93
C ARG A 297 1.82 7.67 -16.18
N ALA A 298 0.50 7.68 -16.04
CA ALA A 298 -0.47 7.44 -17.10
C ALA A 298 -1.63 8.46 -17.05
N PRO A 299 -1.35 9.75 -17.32
CA PRO A 299 -2.30 10.86 -17.12
C PRO A 299 -3.55 10.75 -17.96
N GLU A 300 -3.50 10.05 -19.10
CA GLU A 300 -4.64 9.80 -19.97
C GLU A 300 -5.77 8.99 -19.29
N TYR A 301 -5.49 8.33 -18.16
CA TYR A 301 -6.48 7.58 -17.38
C TYR A 301 -7.11 8.37 -16.24
N LYS A 302 -6.63 9.59 -15.95
CA LYS A 302 -7.07 10.36 -14.77
C LYS A 302 -8.59 10.54 -14.74
N ASP A 303 -9.15 11.14 -15.79
CA ASP A 303 -10.56 11.54 -15.80
C ASP A 303 -11.51 10.33 -15.82
N ILE A 304 -11.06 9.20 -16.39
CA ILE A 304 -11.86 7.97 -16.48
C ILE A 304 -11.78 7.11 -15.21
N THR A 305 -10.64 7.12 -14.49
CA THR A 305 -10.45 6.28 -13.29
C THR A 305 -10.79 6.99 -11.99
N LEU A 306 -10.79 8.32 -11.96
CA LEU A 306 -11.01 9.10 -10.74
C LEU A 306 -12.37 8.79 -10.13
N GLU A 307 -13.38 8.59 -10.96
CA GLU A 307 -14.72 8.22 -10.49
C GLU A 307 -14.73 6.87 -9.80
N LYS A 308 -13.98 5.87 -10.30
CA LYS A 308 -13.86 4.57 -9.62
C LYS A 308 -13.08 4.70 -8.31
N PHE A 309 -12.01 5.49 -8.31
CA PHE A 309 -11.20 5.73 -7.11
C PHE A 309 -12.01 6.35 -5.97
N ARG A 310 -12.99 7.21 -6.27
CA ARG A 310 -13.90 7.77 -5.26
C ARG A 310 -14.71 6.73 -4.48
N PHE A 311 -14.88 5.52 -5.00
CA PHE A 311 -15.53 4.43 -4.27
C PHE A 311 -14.54 3.51 -3.55
N VAL A 312 -13.24 3.64 -3.81
CA VAL A 312 -12.17 2.89 -3.13
C VAL A 312 -11.78 3.58 -1.83
N ILE A 313 -11.71 4.91 -1.82
CA ILE A 313 -11.34 5.67 -0.63
C ILE A 313 -12.52 5.92 0.30
N ASN A 314 -12.25 5.85 1.59
CA ASN A 314 -13.21 6.15 2.62
C ASN A 314 -13.30 7.68 2.83
N THR A 315 -14.52 8.21 2.88
CA THR A 315 -14.83 9.64 3.16
C THR A 315 -15.92 9.79 4.19
#